data_AF-A0A392T3C5-F1
#
_entry.id   AF-A0A392T3C5-F1
#
_cell.length_a   1.000
_cell.length_b   1.000
_cell.length_c   1.000
_cell.angle_alpha   90.00
_cell.angle_beta   90.00
_cell.angle_gamma   90.00
#
_symmetry.space_group_name_H-M   'P 1'
#
loop_
_entity.id
_entity.type
_entity.pdbx_description
1 polymer ?
#
loop_
_entity_poly.entity_id
_entity_poly.type
_entity_poly.pdbx_seq_one_letter_code
_entity_poly.pdbx_strand_id
1 'polypeptide(L)' 'MYSGLFKTLQLSEKNLVPYVGPDLQGFNGSTTKPWGYVDLIVTFGEEKAMKSVRTQFMVVDCPSLYNCIIGRTTLAEL' A
#
# COMPACT_ATOMS: atom_id res chain seq x y z
N MET A 1 -0.28 -0.56 -2.02
CA MET A 1 0.98 -1.30 -2.14
C MET A 1 0.82 -2.32 -3.25
N TYR A 2 1.84 -2.51 -4.08
CA TYR A 2 1.80 -3.53 -5.12
C TYR A 2 2.24 -4.90 -4.58
N SER A 3 1.70 -5.97 -5.16
CA SER A 3 1.92 -7.36 -4.74
C SER A 3 3.40 -7.75 -4.65
N GLY A 4 4.25 -7.16 -5.51
CA GLY A 4 5.71 -7.34 -5.46
C GLY A 4 6.31 -6.94 -4.12
N LEU A 5 6.10 -5.70 -3.68
CA LEU A 5 6.60 -5.22 -2.38
C LEU A 5 5.99 -6.02 -1.22
N PHE A 6 4.71 -6.33 -1.28
CA PHE A 6 4.02 -7.12 -0.25
C PHE A 6 4.72 -8.46 0.00
N LYS A 7 5.08 -9.17 -1.08
CA LYS A 7 5.84 -10.43 -0.99
C LYS A 7 7.28 -10.22 -0.53
N THR A 8 7.96 -9.16 -0.99
CA THR A 8 9.32 -8.81 -0.53
C THR A 8 9.38 -8.54 0.98
N LEU A 9 8.32 -7.93 1.54
CA LEU A 9 8.16 -7.73 2.98
C LEU A 9 7.77 -9.02 3.74
N GLN A 10 7.71 -10.16 3.06
CA GLN A 10 7.35 -11.47 3.61
C GLN A 10 5.95 -11.50 4.24
N LEU A 11 5.04 -10.65 3.73
CA LEU A 11 3.65 -10.66 4.13
C LEU A 11 2.87 -11.70 3.31
N SER A 12 1.76 -12.16 3.90
CA SER A 12 0.88 -13.17 3.31
C SER A 12 -0.57 -12.74 3.42
N GLU A 13 -1.47 -13.39 2.68
CA GLU A 13 -2.91 -13.11 2.73
C GLU A 13 -3.51 -13.19 4.15
N LYS A 14 -2.88 -13.95 5.06
CA LYS A 14 -3.28 -14.02 6.47
C LYS A 14 -3.11 -12.71 7.23
N ASN A 15 -2.26 -11.82 6.71
CA ASN A 15 -2.02 -10.48 7.27
C ASN A 15 -3.03 -9.46 6.74
N LEU A 16 -3.86 -9.84 5.75
CA LEU A 16 -4.81 -8.93 5.12
C LEU A 16 -6.16 -8.95 5.82
N VAL A 17 -6.76 -7.78 5.90
CA VAL A 17 -8.22 -7.66 6.01
C VAL A 17 -8.78 -7.71 4.58
N PRO A 18 -9.60 -8.72 4.22
CA PRO A 18 -10.11 -8.86 2.86
C PRO A 18 -10.85 -7.61 2.38
N TYR A 19 -10.61 -7.23 1.12
CA TYR A 19 -11.33 -6.11 0.52
C TYR A 19 -12.73 -6.53 0.09
N VAL A 20 -13.75 -5.76 0.51
CA VAL A 20 -15.14 -5.92 0.08
C VAL A 20 -15.59 -4.61 -0.54
N GLY A 21 -15.61 -4.55 -1.87
CA GLY A 21 -15.99 -3.37 -2.63
C GLY A 21 -15.77 -3.55 -4.14
N PRO A 22 -16.03 -2.50 -4.93
CA PRO A 22 -15.83 -2.51 -6.37
C PRO A 22 -14.34 -2.53 -6.74
N ASP A 23 -14.03 -2.97 -7.96
CA ASP A 23 -12.67 -2.90 -8.47
C ASP A 23 -12.17 -1.45 -8.54
N LEU A 24 -10.87 -1.27 -8.35
CA LEU A 24 -10.23 0.01 -8.59
C LEU A 24 -10.09 0.24 -10.09
N GLN A 25 -10.37 1.45 -10.54
CA GLN A 25 -10.18 1.86 -11.92
C GLN A 25 -8.95 2.78 -12.04
N GLY A 26 -8.01 2.42 -12.90
CA GLY A 26 -6.90 3.27 -13.31
C GLY A 26 -7.32 4.30 -14.36
N PHE A 27 -6.53 5.36 -14.51
CA PHE A 27 -6.80 6.42 -15.50
C PHE A 27 -6.84 5.95 -16.95
N ASN A 28 -6.19 4.82 -17.25
CA ASN A 28 -6.22 4.16 -18.56
C ASN A 28 -7.48 3.28 -18.77
N GLY A 29 -8.43 3.30 -17.84
CA GLY A 29 -9.64 2.47 -17.88
C GLY A 29 -9.44 1.03 -17.42
N SER A 30 -8.20 0.60 -17.13
CA SER A 30 -7.95 -0.73 -16.57
C SER A 30 -8.54 -0.86 -15.17
N THR A 31 -9.02 -2.04 -14.82
CA THR A 31 -9.54 -2.33 -13.48
C THR A 31 -8.70 -3.40 -12.78
N THR A 32 -8.62 -3.31 -11.45
CA THR A 32 -7.98 -4.34 -10.63
C THR A 32 -8.74 -4.51 -9.33
N LYS A 33 -9.00 -5.75 -8.94
CA LYS A 33 -9.56 -6.07 -7.63
C LYS A 33 -8.46 -6.06 -6.58
N PRO A 34 -8.55 -5.24 -5.52
CA PRO A 34 -7.63 -5.32 -4.40
C PRO A 34 -7.76 -6.66 -3.67
N TRP A 35 -6.64 -7.15 -3.13
CA TRP A 35 -6.66 -8.32 -2.24
C TRP A 35 -7.24 -7.98 -0.87
N GLY A 36 -6.85 -6.83 -0.34
CA GLY A 36 -7.19 -6.44 1.02
C GLY A 36 -6.37 -5.26 1.52
N TYR A 37 -6.50 -5.00 2.81
CA TYR A 37 -5.78 -3.97 3.53
C TYR A 37 -4.75 -4.56 4.48
N VAL A 38 -3.63 -3.87 4.64
CA VAL A 38 -2.62 -4.15 5.67
C VAL A 38 -2.19 -2.84 6.31
N ASP A 39 -2.16 -2.79 7.64
CA ASP A 39 -1.61 -1.66 8.37
C ASP A 39 -0.12 -1.90 8.60
N LEU A 40 0.72 -0.94 8.20
CA LEU A 40 2.16 -0.99 8.38
C LEU A 40 2.65 0.30 9.04
N ILE A 41 3.73 0.20 9.81
CA ILE A 41 4.46 1.37 10.28
C ILE A 41 5.48 1.73 9.20
N VAL A 42 5.41 2.95 8.69
CA VAL A 42 6.33 3.48 7.68
C VAL A 42 7.16 4.58 8.32
N THR A 43 8.48 4.45 8.23
CA THR A 43 9.42 5.47 8.71
C THR A 43 9.90 6.30 7.53
N PHE A 44 9.73 7.61 7.64
CA PHE A 44 10.15 8.61 6.65
C PHE A 44 11.29 9.46 7.20
N GLY A 45 12.15 9.98 6.32
CA GLY A 45 13.29 10.81 6.68
C GLY A 45 14.54 10.01 7.00
N GLU A 46 15.61 10.72 7.37
CA GLU A 46 16.94 10.16 7.63
C GLU A 46 17.47 10.65 8.98
N GLU A 47 18.28 9.81 9.64
CA GLU A 47 18.94 10.10 10.91
C GLU A 47 18.04 10.74 11.98
N LYS A 48 18.31 12.00 12.35
CA LYS A 48 17.64 12.74 13.42
C LYS A 48 16.26 13.29 13.01
N ALA A 49 15.91 13.22 11.73
CA ALA A 49 14.63 13.69 11.19
C ALA A 49 13.68 12.54 10.82
N MET A 50 13.91 11.34 11.37
CA MET A 50 13.02 10.20 11.13
C MET A 50 11.66 10.38 11.82
N LYS A 51 10.59 10.04 11.10
CA LYS A 51 9.23 10.00 11.64
C LYS A 51 8.52 8.74 11.19
N SER A 52 7.97 7.99 12.14
CA SER A 52 7.21 6.77 11.89
C SER A 52 5.71 7.04 11.96
N VAL A 53 4.99 6.65 10.92
CA VAL A 53 3.54 6.83 10.82
C VAL A 53 2.87 5.49 10.49
N ARG A 54 1.76 5.19 11.17
CA ARG A 54 0.93 4.02 10.86
C ARG A 54 0.15 4.32 9.58
N THR A 55 0.40 3.57 8.53
CA THR A 55 -0.21 3.74 7.22
C THR A 55 -0.95 2.48 6.82
N GLN A 56 -2.23 2.63 6.45
CA GLN A 56 -2.99 1.55 5.84
C GLN A 56 -2.70 1.48 4.35
N PHE A 57 -2.25 0.32 3.89
CA PHE A 57 -2.05 0.02 2.48
C PHE A 57 -3.12 -0.92 1.97
N MET A 58 -3.74 -0.54 0.86
CA MET A 58 -4.50 -1.47 0.02
C MET A 58 -3.54 -2.24 -0.88
N VAL A 59 -3.61 -3.56 -0.89
CA VAL A 59 -2.74 -4.43 -1.69
C VAL A 59 -3.41 -4.74 -3.03
N VAL A 60 -2.72 -4.44 -4.12
CA VAL A 60 -3.21 -4.63 -5.49
C VAL A 60 -2.21 -5.44 -6.29
N ASP A 61 -2.72 -6.35 -7.11
CA ASP A 61 -1.92 -7.18 -8.01
C ASP A 61 -2.03 -6.66 -9.44
N CYS A 62 -1.27 -5.61 -9.74
CA CYS A 62 -1.15 -5.08 -11.08
C CYS A 62 0.30 -4.69 -11.38
N PRO A 63 0.74 -4.78 -12.66
CA PRO A 63 2.06 -4.34 -13.06
C PRO A 63 2.26 -2.85 -12.76
N SER A 64 3.35 -2.51 -12.08
CA SER A 64 3.69 -1.14 -11.72
C SER A 64 5.20 -0.97 -11.67
N LEU A 65 5.67 0.22 -12.05
CA LEU A 65 7.07 0.63 -11.90
C LEU A 65 7.42 1.03 -10.47
N TYR A 66 6.42 1.21 -9.61
CA TYR A 66 6.56 1.62 -8.22
C TYR A 66 6.28 0.46 -7.27
N ASN A 67 6.90 0.49 -6.08
CA ASN A 67 6.66 -0.49 -5.01
C ASN A 67 5.36 -0.22 -4.23
N CYS A 68 5.07 1.05 -3.98
CA CYS A 68 3.83 1.50 -3.36
C CYS A 68 3.53 2.95 -3.76
N ILE A 69 2.31 3.40 -3.42
CA ILE A 69 1.90 4.81 -3.52
C ILE A 69 1.59 5.25 -2.10
N ILE A 70 2.12 6.41 -1.70
CA ILE A 70 1.80 7.06 -0.44
C ILE A 70 0.71 8.09 -0.71
N GLY A 71 -0.44 7.91 -0.06
CA GLY A 71 -1.56 8.82 -0.17
C GLY A 71 -1.28 10.17 0.49
N ARG A 72 -2.01 11.21 0.08
CA ARG A 72 -1.93 12.54 0.69
C ARG A 72 -2.27 12.55 2.18
N THR A 73 -3.13 11.63 2.62
CA THR A 73 -3.48 11.47 4.05
C THR A 73 -2.25 11.15 4.88
N THR A 74 -1.47 10.13 4.50
CA THR A 74 -0.20 9.80 5.16
C THR A 74 0.80 10.95 5.05
N LEU A 75 0.89 11.60 3.88
CA LEU A 75 1.82 12.70 3.68
C LEU A 75 1.51 13.90 4.59
N ALA A 76 0.23 14.19 4.86
CA ALA A 76 -0.18 15.26 5.76
C ALA A 76 0.14 14.97 7.24
N GLU A 77 0.42 13.71 7.58
CA GLU A 77 0.83 13.30 8.91
C GLU A 77 2.35 13.37 9.11
N LEU A 78 3.15 13.62 8.05
CA LEU A 78 4.61 13.80 8.13
C LEU A 78 4.97 15.22 8.57
#